data_AF-A0A357LC66-F1
#
_entry.id   AF-A0A357LC66-F1
#
_cell.length_a   1.000
_cell.length_b   1.000
_cell.length_c   1.000
_cell.angle_alpha   90.00
_cell.angle_beta   90.00
_cell.angle_gamma   90.00
#
_symmetry.space_group_name_H-M   'P 1'
#
loop_
_entity.id
_entity.type
_entity.pdbx_description
1 polymer ?
#
loop_
_entity_poly.entity_id
_entity_poly.type
_entity_poly.pdbx_seq_one_letter_code
_entity_poly.pdbx_strand_id
1 'polypeptide(L)'
;LDDPRWRVDAGDATWIQASTSPVWDTILTLLAFDDCHLNGEYPEEVARALDWVLDQQVLRKGDWSVKLPDTAPGGWAFEYKNYFYPDTDDTAVALIALSQFRGEGARAARIERAIRLGVDWLVAMQSKGGGWGAFDKDNDRKFLTKIPFCDFGEALDPPSVDVTAHIVEAFGKLGLGKEHPSMARALRYLKREQEPDGSWFGRWGVNYIYGTGAVLPALEAIGEDMTAPFVSRACDWLLTRQQANGGWGESCASYMDPAMAGRGRATASQTAWALMGLIAANRREDRDAIERGLAFLIERQSSGTWEEAEYTGTGFPGYGVGATIKLGDPLLAERLKQGPELSRAFMINYNLYRHYFPLMAMGRWRRSQAGRSG
;
A
#
# COMPACT_ATOMS: atom_id res chain seq x y z
N LEU A 1 -12.21 -6.58 -27.91
CA LEU A 1 -10.82 -6.98 -27.57
C LEU A 1 -9.78 -6.11 -28.28
N ASP A 2 -10.19 -5.20 -29.19
CA ASP A 2 -9.28 -4.27 -29.89
C ASP A 2 -9.01 -2.96 -29.13
N ASP A 3 -9.39 -2.88 -27.85
CA ASP A 3 -8.99 -1.75 -27.00
C ASP A 3 -7.60 -2.05 -26.44
N PRO A 4 -6.54 -1.33 -26.88
CA PRO A 4 -5.17 -1.58 -26.44
C PRO A 4 -4.99 -1.35 -24.93
N ARG A 5 -5.95 -0.71 -24.25
CA ARG A 5 -5.90 -0.50 -22.80
C ARG A 5 -6.18 -1.76 -21.99
N TRP A 6 -6.83 -2.77 -22.55
CA TRP A 6 -7.15 -4.04 -21.86
C TRP A 6 -6.25 -5.19 -22.29
N ARG A 7 -5.44 -4.96 -23.33
CA ARG A 7 -4.70 -5.98 -24.06
C ARG A 7 -3.21 -5.68 -24.00
N VAL A 8 -2.41 -6.67 -23.65
CA VAL A 8 -0.93 -6.59 -23.73
C VAL A 8 -0.45 -7.72 -24.62
N ASP A 9 0.14 -7.38 -25.76
CA ASP A 9 0.75 -8.34 -26.67
C ASP A 9 2.23 -8.55 -26.31
N ALA A 10 2.63 -9.80 -26.15
CA ALA A 10 3.99 -10.21 -25.81
C ALA A 10 4.40 -11.42 -26.66
N GLY A 11 5.21 -11.17 -27.69
CA GLY A 11 5.56 -12.19 -28.69
C GLY A 11 4.30 -12.68 -29.42
N ASP A 12 4.10 -13.99 -29.43
CA ASP A 12 2.93 -14.63 -30.04
C ASP A 12 1.71 -14.73 -29.10
N ALA A 13 1.82 -14.20 -27.87
CA ALA A 13 0.77 -14.27 -26.85
C ALA A 13 0.08 -12.93 -26.64
N THR A 14 -1.23 -12.99 -26.35
CA THR A 14 -2.03 -11.84 -25.93
C THR A 14 -2.55 -12.05 -24.51
N TRP A 15 -2.22 -11.12 -23.62
CA TRP A 15 -2.69 -11.10 -22.23
C TRP A 15 -3.84 -10.10 -22.09
N ILE A 16 -4.86 -10.48 -21.31
CA ILE A 16 -5.97 -9.60 -20.95
C ILE A 16 -5.77 -9.13 -19.51
N GLN A 17 -5.77 -7.82 -19.32
CA GLN A 17 -5.61 -7.22 -18.01
C GLN A 17 -6.88 -7.44 -17.17
N ALA A 18 -6.70 -7.89 -15.92
CA ALA A 18 -7.80 -8.09 -14.98
C ALA A 18 -8.42 -6.74 -14.55
N SER A 19 -7.57 -5.73 -14.37
CA SER A 19 -7.91 -4.31 -14.28
C SER A 19 -6.72 -3.48 -14.79
N THR A 20 -6.89 -2.18 -14.94
CA THR A 20 -5.84 -1.22 -15.33
C THR A 20 -5.54 -0.28 -14.17
N SER A 21 -4.27 0.03 -13.90
CA SER A 21 -3.79 0.76 -12.72
C SER A 21 -3.35 2.23 -12.95
N PRO A 22 -3.89 3.00 -13.91
CA PRO A 22 -3.29 4.28 -14.32
C PRO A 22 -3.27 5.34 -13.22
N VAL A 23 -4.30 5.39 -12.34
CA VAL A 23 -4.34 6.38 -11.25
C VAL A 23 -3.27 6.04 -10.24
N TRP A 24 -3.30 4.80 -9.74
CA TRP A 24 -2.32 4.23 -8.82
C TRP A 24 -0.87 4.41 -9.29
N ASP A 25 -0.58 4.06 -10.54
CA ASP A 25 0.77 4.17 -11.10
C ASP A 25 1.22 5.63 -11.23
N THR A 26 0.31 6.55 -11.57
CA THR A 26 0.63 7.97 -11.71
C THR A 26 0.93 8.60 -10.35
N ILE A 27 0.12 8.33 -9.32
CA ILE A 27 0.32 8.89 -7.99
C ILE A 27 1.60 8.34 -7.33
N LEU A 28 1.90 7.04 -7.50
CA LEU A 28 3.17 6.46 -7.02
C LEU A 28 4.37 7.01 -7.80
N THR A 29 4.23 7.28 -9.10
CA THR A 29 5.31 7.94 -9.86
C THR A 29 5.58 9.37 -9.33
N LEU A 30 4.53 10.14 -9.02
CA LEU A 30 4.69 11.47 -8.41
C LEU A 30 5.39 11.40 -7.04
N LEU A 31 5.12 10.37 -6.24
CA LEU A 31 5.82 10.15 -4.97
C LEU A 31 7.29 9.80 -5.16
N ALA A 32 7.63 8.97 -6.15
CA ALA A 32 9.03 8.68 -6.47
C ALA A 32 9.77 9.93 -6.95
N PHE A 33 9.11 10.77 -7.75
CA PHE A 33 9.67 12.05 -8.20
C PHE A 33 9.96 12.98 -7.02
N ASP A 34 9.07 13.08 -6.03
CA ASP A 34 9.31 13.84 -4.81
C ASP A 34 10.51 13.31 -4.02
N ASP A 35 10.50 12.00 -3.75
CA ASP A 35 11.54 11.33 -2.96
C ASP A 35 12.92 11.50 -3.60
N CYS A 36 12.97 11.59 -4.93
CA CYS A 36 14.18 11.83 -5.72
C CYS A 36 14.46 13.32 -6.02
N HIS A 37 13.65 14.27 -5.55
CA HIS A 37 13.76 15.72 -5.84
C HIS A 37 13.70 16.08 -7.35
N LEU A 38 12.96 15.29 -8.14
CA LEU A 38 12.86 15.46 -9.59
C LEU A 38 11.78 16.46 -10.02
N ASN A 39 10.92 16.92 -9.10
CA ASN A 39 9.82 17.84 -9.43
C ASN A 39 10.29 19.13 -10.12
N GLY A 40 11.44 19.68 -9.70
CA GLY A 40 12.02 20.88 -10.31
C GLY A 40 12.79 20.62 -11.60
N GLU A 41 13.20 19.38 -11.84
CA GLU A 41 13.90 18.96 -13.06
C GLU A 41 12.91 18.69 -14.22
N TYR A 42 11.71 18.22 -13.89
CA TYR A 42 10.63 17.89 -14.85
C TYR A 42 9.32 18.65 -14.53
N PRO A 43 9.33 20.00 -14.50
CA PRO A 43 8.20 20.78 -14.01
C PRO A 43 6.97 20.68 -14.92
N GLU A 44 7.14 20.50 -16.23
CA GLU A 44 6.03 20.41 -17.18
C GLU A 44 5.31 19.06 -17.09
N GLU A 45 6.08 17.96 -16.99
CA GLU A 45 5.56 16.61 -16.82
C GLU A 45 4.82 16.46 -15.50
N VAL A 46 5.41 16.96 -14.41
CA VAL A 46 4.77 16.95 -13.08
C VAL A 46 3.51 17.80 -13.08
N ALA A 47 3.52 18.99 -13.69
CA ALA A 47 2.34 19.82 -13.83
C ALA A 47 1.20 19.10 -14.58
N ARG A 48 1.52 18.41 -15.68
CA ARG A 48 0.54 17.61 -16.45
C ARG A 48 -0.01 16.43 -15.66
N ALA A 49 0.86 15.70 -14.96
CA ALA A 49 0.44 14.60 -14.10
C ALA A 49 -0.46 15.09 -12.96
N LEU A 50 -0.14 16.22 -12.34
CA LEU A 50 -0.97 16.83 -11.30
C LEU A 50 -2.35 17.25 -11.80
N ASP A 51 -2.41 17.93 -12.95
CA ASP A 51 -3.70 18.31 -13.54
C ASP A 51 -4.55 17.07 -13.84
N TRP A 52 -3.93 16.02 -14.36
CA TRP A 52 -4.61 14.76 -14.64
C TRP A 52 -5.10 14.07 -13.37
N VAL A 53 -4.27 13.94 -12.32
CA VAL A 53 -4.68 13.35 -11.02
C VAL A 53 -5.83 14.15 -10.40
N LEU A 54 -5.79 15.48 -10.45
CA LEU A 54 -6.87 16.33 -9.95
C LEU A 54 -8.15 16.20 -10.80
N ASP A 55 -8.05 15.85 -12.09
CA ASP A 55 -9.20 15.54 -12.95
C ASP A 55 -9.80 14.14 -12.66
N GLN A 56 -9.01 13.23 -12.07
CA GLN A 56 -9.47 11.89 -11.69
C GLN A 56 -10.27 11.85 -10.39
N GLN A 57 -10.32 12.95 -9.61
CA GLN A 57 -11.08 12.97 -8.36
C GLN A 57 -12.57 12.70 -8.62
N VAL A 58 -13.10 11.67 -7.96
CA VAL A 58 -14.50 11.25 -8.07
C VAL A 58 -15.37 12.15 -7.20
N LEU A 59 -16.11 13.05 -7.84
CA LEU A 59 -17.01 14.02 -7.21
C LEU A 59 -18.49 13.63 -7.32
N ARG A 60 -18.78 12.32 -7.44
CA ARG A 60 -20.14 11.77 -7.45
C ARG A 60 -20.26 10.58 -6.51
N LYS A 61 -21.48 10.31 -6.04
CA LYS A 61 -21.75 9.18 -5.13
C LYS A 61 -21.64 7.85 -5.88
N GLY A 62 -21.00 6.89 -5.22
CA GLY A 62 -20.90 5.48 -5.61
C GLY A 62 -21.64 4.56 -4.64
N ASP A 63 -21.39 3.26 -4.72
CA ASP A 63 -22.07 2.25 -3.88
C ASP A 63 -21.78 2.43 -2.38
N TRP A 64 -20.59 2.93 -2.04
CA TRP A 64 -20.22 3.33 -0.67
C TRP A 64 -21.26 4.26 0.00
N SER A 65 -21.97 5.05 -0.80
CA SER A 65 -22.98 6.00 -0.30
C SER A 65 -24.24 5.33 0.25
N VAL A 66 -24.45 4.03 0.01
CA VAL A 66 -25.51 3.25 0.66
C VAL A 66 -25.33 3.27 2.18
N LYS A 67 -24.08 3.22 2.66
CA LYS A 67 -23.76 3.28 4.10
C LYS A 67 -23.52 4.69 4.61
N LEU A 68 -23.22 5.63 3.70
CA LEU A 68 -22.85 7.02 3.98
C LEU A 68 -23.62 7.99 3.07
N PRO A 69 -24.96 8.05 3.16
CA PRO A 69 -25.79 8.79 2.21
C PRO A 69 -25.56 10.31 2.29
N ASP A 70 -25.11 10.84 3.42
CA ASP A 70 -24.93 12.28 3.63
C ASP A 70 -23.48 12.76 3.44
N THR A 71 -22.55 11.84 3.18
CA THR A 71 -21.14 12.17 2.96
C THR A 71 -20.92 12.68 1.53
N ALA A 72 -20.16 13.78 1.41
CA ALA A 72 -19.76 14.31 0.11
C ALA A 72 -18.71 13.40 -0.56
N PRO A 73 -18.78 13.20 -1.89
CA PRO A 73 -17.78 12.43 -2.62
C PRO A 73 -16.44 13.19 -2.71
N GLY A 74 -15.34 12.47 -2.57
CA GLY A 74 -14.00 13.05 -2.66
C GLY A 74 -12.86 12.06 -2.93
N GLY A 75 -13.17 10.81 -3.25
CA GLY A 75 -12.18 9.75 -3.45
C GLY A 75 -11.57 9.72 -4.86
N TRP A 76 -10.57 8.88 -5.05
CA TRP A 76 -9.99 8.47 -6.33
C TRP A 76 -10.27 6.98 -6.54
N ALA A 77 -10.26 6.56 -7.80
CA ALA A 77 -10.39 5.15 -8.15
C ALA A 77 -9.11 4.68 -8.83
N PHE A 78 -8.83 3.40 -8.76
CA PHE A 78 -7.71 2.74 -9.42
C PHE A 78 -7.64 2.96 -10.95
N GLU A 79 -8.77 2.83 -11.65
CA GLU A 79 -8.89 2.94 -13.11
C GLU A 79 -9.20 4.36 -13.62
N TYR A 80 -9.09 4.57 -14.94
CA TYR A 80 -9.35 5.85 -15.61
C TYR A 80 -10.72 6.50 -15.31
N LYS A 81 -11.81 5.71 -15.21
CA LYS A 81 -13.19 6.23 -15.18
C LYS A 81 -14.12 5.36 -14.33
N ASN A 82 -13.63 4.89 -13.18
CA ASN A 82 -14.39 4.03 -12.29
C ASN A 82 -15.12 4.81 -11.19
N TYR A 83 -16.00 5.70 -11.60
CA TYR A 83 -16.56 6.72 -10.72
C TYR A 83 -17.58 6.21 -9.67
N PHE A 84 -18.00 4.95 -9.72
CA PHE A 84 -18.92 4.37 -8.74
C PHE A 84 -18.20 3.57 -7.66
N TYR A 85 -16.92 3.26 -7.89
CA TYR A 85 -16.09 2.49 -6.98
C TYR A 85 -14.74 3.20 -6.75
N PRO A 86 -14.75 4.47 -6.27
CA PRO A 86 -13.53 5.02 -5.69
C PRO A 86 -13.15 4.19 -4.47
N ASP A 87 -11.85 4.04 -4.25
CA ASP A 87 -11.31 3.25 -3.15
C ASP A 87 -10.49 4.13 -2.20
N THR A 88 -10.40 3.69 -0.95
CA THR A 88 -9.75 4.43 0.12
C THR A 88 -8.24 4.46 -0.02
N ASP A 89 -7.66 3.52 -0.76
CA ASP A 89 -6.21 3.37 -0.85
C ASP A 89 -5.62 4.32 -1.90
N ASP A 90 -6.14 4.31 -3.13
CA ASP A 90 -5.84 5.29 -4.18
C ASP A 90 -6.12 6.71 -3.67
N THR A 91 -7.20 6.91 -2.93
CA THR A 91 -7.49 8.19 -2.29
C THR A 91 -6.41 8.60 -1.31
N ALA A 92 -5.94 7.69 -0.45
CA ALA A 92 -4.89 7.97 0.52
C ALA A 92 -3.57 8.33 -0.19
N VAL A 93 -3.15 7.52 -1.16
CA VAL A 93 -1.91 7.75 -1.89
C VAL A 93 -1.97 9.01 -2.75
N ALA A 94 -3.14 9.36 -3.31
CA ALA A 94 -3.34 10.64 -3.98
C ALA A 94 -3.17 11.81 -3.01
N LEU A 95 -3.67 11.70 -1.78
CA LEU A 95 -3.48 12.72 -0.76
C LEU A 95 -2.01 12.86 -0.32
N ILE A 96 -1.27 11.76 -0.20
CA ILE A 96 0.19 11.78 0.03
C ILE A 96 0.88 12.51 -1.14
N ALA A 97 0.53 12.17 -2.37
CA ALA A 97 1.13 12.79 -3.55
C ALA A 97 0.81 14.28 -3.64
N LEU A 98 -0.40 14.70 -3.27
CA LEU A 98 -0.83 16.10 -3.29
C LEU A 98 -0.26 16.93 -2.13
N SER A 99 0.11 16.32 -1.00
CA SER A 99 0.53 17.06 0.21
C SER A 99 1.77 17.92 -0.01
N GLN A 100 2.67 17.50 -0.89
CA GLN A 100 3.91 18.23 -1.22
C GLN A 100 3.68 19.48 -2.09
N PHE A 101 2.51 19.61 -2.75
CA PHE A 101 2.19 20.68 -3.70
C PHE A 101 1.23 21.72 -3.11
N ARG A 102 1.12 21.77 -1.77
CA ARG A 102 0.25 22.70 -1.04
C ARG A 102 0.84 24.11 -0.97
N GLY A 103 0.00 25.08 -0.60
CA GLY A 103 0.42 26.44 -0.27
C GLY A 103 0.30 27.42 -1.44
N GLU A 104 1.26 27.42 -2.37
CA GLU A 104 1.39 28.46 -3.40
C GLU A 104 1.42 27.91 -4.83
N GLY A 105 1.07 28.75 -5.79
CA GLY A 105 1.07 28.42 -7.22
C GLY A 105 -0.32 28.28 -7.84
N ALA A 106 -0.36 28.14 -9.16
CA ALA A 106 -1.60 28.18 -9.96
C ALA A 106 -2.64 27.12 -9.58
N ARG A 107 -2.20 26.02 -8.94
CA ARG A 107 -3.05 24.89 -8.54
C ARG A 107 -3.44 24.88 -7.06
N ALA A 108 -2.91 25.81 -6.25
CA ALA A 108 -3.04 25.76 -4.79
C ALA A 108 -4.49 25.61 -4.32
N ALA A 109 -5.40 26.48 -4.78
CA ALA A 109 -6.81 26.41 -4.40
C ALA A 109 -7.51 25.11 -4.83
N ARG A 110 -7.12 24.57 -5.99
CA ARG A 110 -7.67 23.30 -6.52
C ARG A 110 -7.18 22.11 -5.69
N ILE A 111 -5.90 22.11 -5.32
CA ILE A 111 -5.26 21.09 -4.47
C ILE A 111 -5.87 21.13 -3.07
N GLU A 112 -5.98 22.29 -2.43
CA GLU A 112 -6.58 22.41 -1.09
C GLU A 112 -8.04 21.93 -1.08
N ARG A 113 -8.81 22.25 -2.12
CA ARG A 113 -10.18 21.75 -2.27
C ARG A 113 -10.21 20.23 -2.42
N ALA A 114 -9.33 19.67 -3.26
CA ALA A 114 -9.27 18.22 -3.49
C ALA A 114 -8.87 17.47 -2.21
N ILE A 115 -7.86 17.96 -1.50
CA ILE A 115 -7.39 17.43 -0.22
C ILE A 115 -8.51 17.42 0.80
N ARG A 116 -9.21 18.56 1.00
CA ARG A 116 -10.30 18.65 1.96
C ARG A 116 -11.39 17.62 1.69
N LEU A 117 -11.82 17.48 0.44
CA LEU A 117 -12.85 16.51 0.06
C LEU A 117 -12.39 15.07 0.28
N GLY A 118 -11.15 14.74 -0.08
CA GLY A 118 -10.57 13.40 0.13
C GLY A 118 -10.45 13.05 1.61
N VAL A 119 -9.97 13.97 2.45
CA VAL A 119 -9.86 13.79 3.90
C VAL A 119 -11.24 13.60 4.53
N ASP A 120 -12.21 14.48 4.22
CA ASP A 120 -13.57 14.39 4.75
C ASP A 120 -14.21 13.04 4.38
N TRP A 121 -14.00 12.59 3.13
CA TRP A 121 -14.49 11.29 2.66
C TRP A 121 -13.82 10.12 3.39
N LEU A 122 -12.49 10.09 3.51
CA LEU A 122 -11.77 9.04 4.23
C LEU A 122 -12.15 8.97 5.72
N VAL A 123 -12.31 10.11 6.41
CA VAL A 123 -12.77 10.14 7.81
C VAL A 123 -14.13 9.45 7.94
N ALA A 124 -15.06 9.73 7.01
CA ALA A 124 -16.39 9.10 7.02
C ALA A 124 -16.33 7.59 6.72
N MET A 125 -15.46 7.16 5.81
CA MET A 125 -15.25 5.77 5.38
C MET A 125 -14.66 4.85 6.46
N GLN A 126 -14.13 5.40 7.56
CA GLN A 126 -13.50 4.59 8.61
C GLN A 126 -14.47 3.60 9.25
N SER A 127 -14.11 2.31 9.25
CA SER A 127 -14.92 1.25 9.84
C SER A 127 -14.89 1.28 11.37
N LYS A 128 -15.87 0.65 12.03
CA LYS A 128 -16.01 0.59 13.49
C LYS A 128 -14.79 -0.02 14.21
N GLY A 129 -14.07 -0.93 13.55
CA GLY A 129 -12.83 -1.53 14.04
C GLY A 129 -11.60 -0.61 14.07
N GLY A 130 -11.70 0.59 13.48
CA GLY A 130 -10.65 1.61 13.46
C GLY A 130 -9.78 1.62 12.19
N GLY A 131 -9.84 0.58 11.37
CA GLY A 131 -9.20 0.54 10.05
C GLY A 131 -10.17 0.87 8.91
N TRP A 132 -9.68 0.71 7.68
CA TRP A 132 -10.41 0.91 6.43
C TRP A 132 -10.31 -0.33 5.53
N GLY A 133 -11.45 -0.71 4.94
CA GLY A 133 -11.50 -1.60 3.77
C GLY A 133 -11.29 -0.76 2.51
N ALA A 134 -11.10 -1.40 1.36
CA ALA A 134 -10.76 -0.70 0.13
C ALA A 134 -11.92 0.14 -0.43
N PHE A 135 -13.14 -0.37 -0.46
CA PHE A 135 -14.29 0.26 -1.14
C PHE A 135 -15.42 0.64 -0.19
N ASP A 136 -15.55 -0.06 0.94
CA ASP A 136 -16.70 0.08 1.83
C ASP A 136 -16.33 0.17 3.30
N LYS A 137 -17.13 0.95 4.03
CA LYS A 137 -17.17 0.93 5.49
C LYS A 137 -17.90 -0.30 6.02
N ASP A 138 -17.40 -0.96 7.07
CA ASP A 138 -18.07 -2.07 7.78
C ASP A 138 -18.57 -3.19 6.82
N ASN A 139 -17.78 -3.54 5.79
CA ASN A 139 -18.08 -4.66 4.89
C ASN A 139 -17.49 -5.98 5.46
N ASP A 140 -18.00 -6.40 6.62
CA ASP A 140 -17.39 -7.46 7.44
C ASP A 140 -18.39 -8.53 7.92
N ARG A 141 -19.55 -8.66 7.24
CA ARG A 141 -20.62 -9.61 7.60
C ARG A 141 -20.25 -11.06 7.24
N LYS A 142 -19.44 -11.70 8.09
CA LYS A 142 -18.89 -13.06 7.91
C LYS A 142 -19.88 -14.17 7.60
N PHE A 143 -21.17 -14.03 7.90
CA PHE A 143 -22.14 -15.08 7.54
C PHE A 143 -22.35 -15.17 6.02
N LEU A 144 -22.12 -14.07 5.27
CA LEU A 144 -22.24 -14.03 3.81
C LEU A 144 -21.21 -14.92 3.12
N THR A 145 -20.06 -15.16 3.76
CA THR A 145 -18.97 -16.00 3.22
C THR A 145 -19.27 -17.49 3.33
N LYS A 146 -20.40 -17.86 3.93
CA LYS A 146 -20.77 -19.27 4.19
C LYS A 146 -21.68 -19.85 3.12
N ILE A 147 -22.05 -19.10 2.09
CA ILE A 147 -22.86 -19.58 0.97
C ILE A 147 -21.98 -20.29 -0.08
N PRO A 148 -22.49 -21.29 -0.81
CA PRO A 148 -21.69 -22.03 -1.79
C PRO A 148 -21.09 -21.18 -2.93
N PHE A 149 -21.65 -20.00 -3.19
CA PHE A 149 -21.15 -19.05 -4.20
C PHE A 149 -19.80 -18.44 -3.84
N CYS A 150 -19.45 -18.38 -2.56
CA CYS A 150 -18.19 -17.79 -2.09
C CYS A 150 -17.06 -18.83 -2.02
N ASP A 151 -16.82 -19.54 -3.13
CA ASP A 151 -15.80 -20.60 -3.24
C ASP A 151 -14.51 -20.15 -3.94
N PHE A 152 -14.40 -18.87 -4.30
CA PHE A 152 -13.20 -18.25 -4.87
C PHE A 152 -13.02 -16.82 -4.38
N GLY A 153 -11.76 -16.41 -4.12
CA GLY A 153 -11.41 -15.04 -3.78
C GLY A 153 -11.99 -14.58 -2.44
N GLU A 154 -12.23 -13.27 -2.31
CA GLU A 154 -12.85 -12.68 -1.13
C GLU A 154 -14.23 -12.10 -1.48
N ALA A 155 -15.25 -12.43 -0.68
CA ALA A 155 -16.62 -11.92 -0.86
C ALA A 155 -16.91 -10.66 -0.02
N LEU A 156 -15.99 -10.28 0.85
CA LEU A 156 -16.11 -9.16 1.78
C LEU A 156 -14.91 -8.22 1.64
N ASP A 157 -15.10 -6.98 2.08
CA ASP A 157 -14.08 -5.94 2.12
C ASP A 157 -13.88 -5.40 3.55
N PRO A 158 -13.43 -6.24 4.49
CA PRO A 158 -13.15 -5.81 5.85
C PRO A 158 -11.88 -4.94 5.90
N PRO A 159 -11.70 -4.17 6.98
CA PRO A 159 -10.48 -3.39 7.15
C PRO A 159 -9.18 -4.19 7.05
N SER A 160 -8.19 -3.61 6.38
CA SER A 160 -6.85 -4.18 6.19
C SER A 160 -5.74 -3.23 6.64
N VAL A 161 -4.57 -3.80 6.94
CA VAL A 161 -3.43 -3.08 7.56
C VAL A 161 -2.76 -2.13 6.58
N ASP A 162 -2.48 -2.58 5.37
CA ASP A 162 -1.87 -1.79 4.30
C ASP A 162 -2.71 -0.56 3.94
N VAL A 163 -4.00 -0.74 3.66
CA VAL A 163 -4.92 0.38 3.37
C VAL A 163 -4.97 1.34 4.56
N THR A 164 -5.07 0.82 5.78
CA THR A 164 -5.08 1.65 6.98
C THR A 164 -3.76 2.42 7.15
N ALA A 165 -2.62 1.81 6.81
CA ALA A 165 -1.31 2.44 6.89
C ALA A 165 -1.18 3.61 5.91
N HIS A 166 -1.57 3.45 4.64
CA HIS A 166 -1.52 4.55 3.68
C HIS A 166 -2.41 5.73 4.09
N ILE A 167 -3.61 5.48 4.65
CA ILE A 167 -4.48 6.55 5.16
C ILE A 167 -3.83 7.26 6.36
N VAL A 168 -3.20 6.50 7.25
CA VAL A 168 -2.45 7.05 8.40
C VAL A 168 -1.28 7.91 7.91
N GLU A 169 -0.52 7.46 6.91
CA GLU A 169 0.57 8.24 6.29
C GLU A 169 0.04 9.53 5.64
N ALA A 170 -1.06 9.43 4.86
CA ALA A 170 -1.72 10.58 4.24
C ALA A 170 -2.13 11.62 5.28
N PHE A 171 -2.82 11.19 6.34
CA PHE A 171 -3.27 12.08 7.40
C PHE A 171 -2.10 12.71 8.16
N GLY A 172 -1.05 11.93 8.46
CA GLY A 172 0.18 12.44 9.08
C GLY A 172 0.84 13.55 8.25
N LYS A 173 1.05 13.31 6.95
CA LYS A 173 1.63 14.31 6.02
C LYS A 173 0.77 15.56 5.84
N LEU A 174 -0.55 15.45 6.04
CA LEU A 174 -1.48 16.58 5.99
C LEU A 174 -1.62 17.31 7.34
N GLY A 175 -0.94 16.85 8.39
CA GLY A 175 -0.94 17.47 9.72
C GLY A 175 -2.04 16.99 10.67
N LEU A 176 -2.76 15.92 10.32
CA LEU A 176 -3.71 15.27 11.22
C LEU A 176 -2.94 14.32 12.15
N GLY A 177 -2.58 14.83 13.33
CA GLY A 177 -1.82 14.08 14.33
C GLY A 177 -2.61 12.97 15.03
N LYS A 178 -1.90 12.18 15.85
CA LYS A 178 -2.43 11.03 16.62
C LYS A 178 -3.63 11.34 17.53
N GLU A 179 -3.79 12.60 17.92
CA GLU A 179 -4.90 13.06 18.77
C GLU A 179 -6.23 13.14 18.01
N HIS A 180 -6.20 13.17 16.67
CA HIS A 180 -7.42 13.10 15.87
C HIS A 180 -8.14 11.76 16.14
N PRO A 181 -9.46 11.74 16.42
CA PRO A 181 -10.17 10.52 16.81
C PRO A 181 -10.00 9.35 15.84
N SER A 182 -9.98 9.63 14.53
CA SER A 182 -9.73 8.61 13.52
C SER A 182 -8.32 8.03 13.60
N MET A 183 -7.31 8.86 13.89
CA MET A 183 -5.91 8.44 13.99
C MET A 183 -5.66 7.61 15.24
N ALA A 184 -6.21 8.02 16.38
CA ALA A 184 -6.14 7.24 17.61
C ALA A 184 -6.75 5.83 17.45
N ARG A 185 -7.86 5.73 16.70
CA ARG A 185 -8.51 4.43 16.38
C ARG A 185 -7.70 3.60 15.39
N ALA A 186 -7.11 4.24 14.38
CA ALA A 186 -6.24 3.60 13.40
C ALA A 186 -4.99 3.01 14.05
N LEU A 187 -4.31 3.78 14.91
CA LEU A 187 -3.14 3.31 15.65
C LEU A 187 -3.47 2.09 16.54
N ARG A 188 -4.63 2.09 17.20
CA ARG A 188 -5.10 0.92 17.96
C ARG A 188 -5.42 -0.28 17.06
N TYR A 189 -5.94 -0.04 15.86
CA TYR A 189 -6.15 -1.08 14.86
C TYR A 189 -4.81 -1.70 14.45
N LEU A 190 -3.84 -0.88 13.99
CA LEU A 190 -2.52 -1.36 13.56
C LEU A 190 -1.80 -2.14 14.65
N LYS A 191 -1.78 -1.65 15.90
CA LYS A 191 -1.15 -2.35 17.04
C LYS A 191 -1.80 -3.71 17.34
N ARG A 192 -3.12 -3.84 17.13
CA ARG A 192 -3.84 -5.11 17.37
C ARG A 192 -3.60 -6.11 16.25
N GLU A 193 -3.48 -5.64 15.01
CA GLU A 193 -3.25 -6.50 13.84
C GLU A 193 -1.80 -6.95 13.68
N GLN A 194 -0.86 -6.44 14.50
CA GLN A 194 0.53 -6.91 14.47
C GLN A 194 0.61 -8.41 14.79
N GLU A 195 1.43 -9.13 14.04
CA GLU A 195 1.72 -10.54 14.31
C GLU A 195 2.68 -10.71 15.49
N PRO A 196 2.69 -11.89 16.16
CA PRO A 196 3.58 -12.14 17.28
C PRO A 196 5.07 -11.97 16.97
N ASP A 197 5.46 -12.20 15.71
CA ASP A 197 6.84 -12.02 15.24
C ASP A 197 7.20 -10.57 14.91
N GLY A 198 6.25 -9.64 15.01
CA GLY A 198 6.43 -8.21 14.77
C GLY A 198 5.98 -7.73 13.40
N SER A 199 5.73 -8.63 12.44
CA SER A 199 5.31 -8.27 11.10
C SER A 199 3.84 -7.84 11.01
N TRP A 200 3.45 -7.27 9.87
CA TRP A 200 2.07 -6.99 9.51
C TRP A 200 1.70 -7.62 8.17
N PHE A 201 0.53 -8.23 8.11
CA PHE A 201 -0.01 -8.85 6.89
C PHE A 201 -0.28 -7.82 5.78
N GLY A 202 0.09 -8.15 4.55
CA GLY A 202 -0.21 -7.37 3.35
C GLY A 202 -1.39 -7.96 2.59
N ARG A 203 -2.51 -7.26 2.55
CA ARG A 203 -3.76 -7.71 1.91
C ARG A 203 -3.71 -7.53 0.39
N TRP A 204 -3.06 -6.47 -0.09
CA TRP A 204 -3.02 -6.07 -1.51
C TRP A 204 -1.62 -6.17 -2.13
N GLY A 205 -0.57 -6.22 -1.32
CA GLY A 205 0.81 -6.51 -1.75
C GLY A 205 1.38 -7.71 -1.02
N VAL A 206 2.21 -8.49 -1.70
CA VAL A 206 2.77 -9.76 -1.23
C VAL A 206 3.97 -9.50 -0.30
N ASN A 207 3.94 -9.87 0.98
CA ASN A 207 2.81 -10.02 1.89
C ASN A 207 3.22 -9.30 3.19
N TYR A 208 3.94 -9.98 4.08
CA TYR A 208 4.37 -9.43 5.34
C TYR A 208 5.43 -8.33 5.18
N ILE A 209 6.28 -8.42 4.14
CA ILE A 209 7.22 -7.34 3.80
C ILE A 209 6.46 -6.08 3.38
N TYR A 210 5.40 -6.23 2.58
CA TYR A 210 4.58 -5.11 2.12
C TYR A 210 3.85 -4.45 3.28
N GLY A 211 3.09 -5.22 4.07
CA GLY A 211 2.35 -4.70 5.22
C GLY A 211 3.26 -4.00 6.23
N THR A 212 4.41 -4.61 6.56
CA THR A 212 5.39 -4.00 7.47
C THR A 212 6.04 -2.74 6.87
N GLY A 213 6.37 -2.78 5.58
CA GLY A 213 6.94 -1.65 4.84
C GLY A 213 6.00 -0.47 4.66
N ALA A 214 4.68 -0.69 4.71
CA ALA A 214 3.66 0.36 4.71
C ALA A 214 3.40 0.94 6.11
N VAL A 215 3.35 0.09 7.14
CA VAL A 215 3.05 0.53 8.53
C VAL A 215 4.16 1.41 9.10
N LEU A 216 5.44 1.06 8.90
CA LEU A 216 6.54 1.80 9.52
C LEU A 216 6.61 3.29 9.06
N PRO A 217 6.52 3.62 7.76
CA PRO A 217 6.39 5.01 7.30
C PRO A 217 5.13 5.72 7.83
N ALA A 218 4.01 5.01 7.93
CA ALA A 218 2.78 5.57 8.48
C ALA A 218 2.94 5.97 9.96
N LEU A 219 3.63 5.16 10.76
CA LEU A 219 3.92 5.47 12.16
C LEU A 219 4.87 6.66 12.30
N GLU A 220 5.89 6.77 11.44
CA GLU A 220 6.78 7.93 11.39
C GLU A 220 6.01 9.20 11.04
N ALA A 221 5.17 9.16 10.00
CA ALA A 221 4.41 10.31 9.52
C ALA A 221 3.47 10.94 10.57
N ILE A 222 3.04 10.15 11.57
CA ILE A 222 2.15 10.63 12.64
C ILE A 222 2.88 10.99 13.93
N GLY A 223 4.22 10.88 13.93
CA GLY A 223 5.05 11.15 15.10
C GLY A 223 4.87 10.13 16.23
N GLU A 224 4.67 8.85 15.88
CA GLU A 224 4.73 7.76 16.87
C GLU A 224 6.18 7.59 17.38
N ASP A 225 6.31 7.05 18.59
CA ASP A 225 7.63 6.69 19.13
C ASP A 225 8.22 5.51 18.34
N MET A 226 9.14 5.81 17.44
CA MET A 226 9.84 4.81 16.60
C MET A 226 10.83 3.95 17.39
N THR A 227 11.04 4.23 18.69
CA THR A 227 11.81 3.37 19.61
C THR A 227 10.94 2.40 20.41
N ALA A 228 9.61 2.47 20.24
CA ALA A 228 8.69 1.62 20.97
C ALA A 228 8.92 0.13 20.65
N PRO A 229 8.77 -0.79 21.62
CA PRO A 229 9.11 -2.20 21.43
C PRO A 229 8.41 -2.89 20.25
N PHE A 230 7.20 -2.46 19.89
CA PHE A 230 6.46 -3.02 18.76
C PHE A 230 7.04 -2.59 17.40
N VAL A 231 7.63 -1.40 17.32
CA VAL A 231 8.37 -0.92 16.14
C VAL A 231 9.69 -1.68 16.01
N SER A 232 10.43 -1.84 17.12
CA SER A 232 11.69 -2.59 17.13
C SER A 232 11.49 -4.03 16.67
N ARG A 233 10.45 -4.73 17.15
CA ARG A 233 10.13 -6.10 16.69
C ARG A 233 9.90 -6.17 15.18
N ALA A 234 9.21 -5.19 14.60
CA ALA A 234 8.96 -5.16 13.17
C ALA A 234 10.24 -4.95 12.35
N CYS A 235 11.11 -4.06 12.82
CA CYS A 235 12.41 -3.82 12.19
C CYS A 235 13.31 -5.05 12.32
N ASP A 236 13.39 -5.65 13.51
CA ASP A 236 14.14 -6.88 13.77
C ASP A 236 13.63 -8.03 12.87
N TRP A 237 12.31 -8.16 12.70
CA TRP A 237 11.73 -9.11 11.76
C TRP A 237 12.24 -8.89 10.34
N LEU A 238 12.19 -7.65 9.82
CA LEU A 238 12.75 -7.32 8.50
C LEU A 238 14.22 -7.72 8.40
N LEU A 239 15.05 -7.42 9.42
CA LEU A 239 16.46 -7.80 9.44
C LEU A 239 16.64 -9.32 9.34
N THR A 240 15.82 -10.12 10.04
CA THR A 240 15.89 -11.59 9.94
C THR A 240 15.45 -12.16 8.59
N ARG A 241 14.81 -11.34 7.75
CA ARG A 241 14.36 -11.71 6.39
C ARG A 241 15.27 -11.20 5.28
N GLN A 242 16.30 -10.42 5.60
CA GLN A 242 17.28 -10.00 4.60
C GLN A 242 18.09 -11.21 4.09
N GLN A 243 18.24 -11.31 2.78
CA GLN A 243 18.95 -12.42 2.15
C GLN A 243 20.45 -12.12 2.03
N ALA A 244 21.26 -13.15 1.75
CA ALA A 244 22.71 -13.02 1.62
C ALA A 244 23.15 -12.05 0.50
N ASN A 245 22.30 -11.85 -0.51
CA ASN A 245 22.51 -10.88 -1.60
C ASN A 245 22.12 -9.44 -1.22
N GLY A 246 21.72 -9.19 0.03
CA GLY A 246 21.29 -7.89 0.53
C GLY A 246 19.82 -7.54 0.28
N GLY A 247 19.13 -8.25 -0.61
CA GLY A 247 17.73 -7.98 -0.94
C GLY A 247 16.73 -8.65 0.00
N TRP A 248 15.46 -8.29 -0.20
CA TRP A 248 14.30 -8.93 0.40
C TRP A 248 13.37 -9.47 -0.69
N GLY A 249 12.67 -10.55 -0.38
CA GLY A 249 11.75 -11.19 -1.30
C GLY A 249 10.78 -12.11 -0.60
N GLU A 250 9.55 -12.13 -1.07
CA GLU A 250 8.47 -12.92 -0.49
C GLU A 250 7.59 -13.52 -1.59
N SER A 251 7.42 -14.84 -1.54
CA SER A 251 6.61 -15.59 -2.49
C SER A 251 5.13 -15.41 -2.18
N CYS A 252 4.28 -15.47 -3.21
CA CYS A 252 2.81 -15.57 -3.05
C CYS A 252 2.40 -16.76 -2.17
N ALA A 253 3.25 -17.79 -2.05
CA ALA A 253 3.05 -18.89 -1.11
C ALA A 253 2.96 -18.45 0.36
N SER A 254 3.44 -17.24 0.70
CA SER A 254 3.35 -16.63 2.04
C SER A 254 1.91 -16.47 2.54
N TYR A 255 0.91 -16.39 1.65
CA TYR A 255 -0.51 -16.42 2.06
C TYR A 255 -0.96 -17.78 2.54
N MET A 256 -0.26 -18.85 2.16
CA MET A 256 -0.71 -20.22 2.38
C MET A 256 0.12 -20.98 3.39
N ASP A 257 1.39 -20.58 3.54
CA ASP A 257 2.34 -21.23 4.41
C ASP A 257 3.04 -20.18 5.30
N PRO A 258 2.80 -20.20 6.64
CA PRO A 258 3.49 -19.31 7.57
C PRO A 258 5.01 -19.44 7.52
N ALA A 259 5.55 -20.60 7.13
CA ALA A 259 6.99 -20.79 6.98
C ALA A 259 7.57 -19.93 5.83
N MET A 260 6.72 -19.50 4.89
CA MET A 260 7.08 -18.65 3.76
C MET A 260 6.98 -17.16 4.06
N ALA A 261 6.61 -16.75 5.28
CA ALA A 261 6.55 -15.35 5.69
C ALA A 261 7.91 -14.65 5.49
N GLY A 262 7.93 -13.62 4.63
CA GLY A 262 9.14 -12.90 4.24
C GLY A 262 10.17 -13.75 3.49
N ARG A 263 9.76 -14.86 2.84
CA ARG A 263 10.65 -15.75 2.08
C ARG A 263 10.21 -15.90 0.64
N GLY A 264 11.17 -15.75 -0.27
CA GLY A 264 10.97 -15.82 -1.71
C GLY A 264 12.24 -15.39 -2.44
N ARG A 265 12.20 -15.32 -3.77
CA ARG A 265 13.29 -14.70 -4.52
C ARG A 265 13.30 -13.20 -4.24
N ALA A 266 14.48 -12.62 -3.97
CA ALA A 266 14.58 -11.18 -3.75
C ALA A 266 14.14 -10.39 -5.00
N THR A 267 13.30 -9.38 -4.79
CA THR A 267 12.73 -8.53 -5.85
C THR A 267 13.06 -7.06 -5.58
N ALA A 268 12.96 -6.21 -6.60
CA ALA A 268 13.29 -4.80 -6.46
C ALA A 268 12.25 -4.07 -5.62
N SER A 269 10.95 -4.34 -5.87
CA SER A 269 9.86 -3.73 -5.12
C SER A 269 9.82 -4.16 -3.65
N GLN A 270 9.97 -5.46 -3.34
CA GLN A 270 9.96 -5.92 -1.95
C GLN A 270 11.22 -5.48 -1.18
N THR A 271 12.37 -5.42 -1.83
CA THR A 271 13.58 -4.80 -1.24
C THR A 271 13.32 -3.33 -0.91
N ALA A 272 12.70 -2.59 -1.82
CA ALA A 272 12.36 -1.20 -1.57
C ALA A 272 11.36 -1.02 -0.42
N TRP A 273 10.33 -1.88 -0.28
CA TRP A 273 9.41 -1.83 0.85
C TRP A 273 10.09 -2.04 2.21
N ALA A 274 10.96 -3.05 2.30
CA ALA A 274 11.77 -3.28 3.49
C ALA A 274 12.67 -2.09 3.81
N LEU A 275 13.34 -1.53 2.80
CA LEU A 275 14.16 -0.33 2.94
C LEU A 275 13.35 0.87 3.43
N MET A 276 12.20 1.17 2.83
CA MET A 276 11.36 2.29 3.27
C MET A 276 10.95 2.17 4.73
N GLY A 277 10.61 0.96 5.19
CA GLY A 277 10.29 0.72 6.60
C GLY A 277 11.49 0.94 7.54
N LEU A 278 12.65 0.37 7.22
CA LEU A 278 13.88 0.53 8.01
C LEU A 278 14.38 1.99 8.03
N ILE A 279 14.25 2.69 6.90
CA ILE A 279 14.62 4.11 6.78
C ILE A 279 13.71 4.97 7.66
N ALA A 280 12.39 4.71 7.67
CA ALA A 280 11.44 5.42 8.53
C ALA A 280 11.69 5.17 10.02
N ALA A 281 12.04 3.95 10.40
CA ALA A 281 12.40 3.62 11.78
C ALA A 281 13.73 4.28 12.22
N ASN A 282 14.64 4.53 11.26
CA ASN A 282 15.84 5.33 11.43
C ASN A 282 16.79 4.85 12.55
N ARG A 283 16.79 3.53 12.84
CA ARG A 283 17.65 2.88 13.83
C ARG A 283 19.10 2.88 13.37
N ARG A 284 20.03 3.19 14.27
CA ARG A 284 21.46 3.29 13.93
C ARG A 284 22.05 1.92 13.57
N GLU A 285 21.62 0.90 14.30
CA GLU A 285 22.04 -0.49 14.15
C GLU A 285 21.55 -1.13 12.84
N ASP A 286 20.50 -0.58 12.21
CA ASP A 286 19.93 -1.11 10.96
C ASP A 286 20.69 -0.62 9.72
N ARG A 287 21.66 0.30 9.89
CA ARG A 287 22.40 0.95 8.80
C ARG A 287 23.05 -0.03 7.84
N ASP A 288 23.76 -1.03 8.35
CA ASP A 288 24.47 -2.00 7.51
C ASP A 288 23.50 -2.82 6.65
N ALA A 289 22.32 -3.14 7.18
CA ALA A 289 21.28 -3.83 6.43
C ALA A 289 20.68 -2.94 5.34
N ILE A 290 20.44 -1.66 5.64
CA ILE A 290 19.99 -0.67 4.66
C ILE A 290 21.00 -0.53 3.52
N GLU A 291 22.29 -0.39 3.83
CA GLU A 291 23.35 -0.25 2.82
C GLU A 291 23.46 -1.48 1.92
N ARG A 292 23.32 -2.70 2.46
CA ARG A 292 23.26 -3.92 1.65
C ARG A 292 22.03 -3.98 0.74
N GLY A 293 20.87 -3.52 1.22
CA GLY A 293 19.66 -3.45 0.40
C GLY A 293 19.77 -2.44 -0.74
N LEU A 294 20.38 -1.30 -0.48
CA LEU A 294 20.66 -0.30 -1.50
C LEU A 294 21.65 -0.84 -2.53
N ALA A 295 22.70 -1.54 -2.09
CA ALA A 295 23.64 -2.21 -3.00
C ALA A 295 22.93 -3.24 -3.89
N PHE A 296 22.02 -4.04 -3.32
CA PHE A 296 21.19 -4.98 -4.11
C PHE A 296 20.43 -4.28 -5.24
N LEU A 297 19.82 -3.12 -4.96
CA LEU A 297 19.10 -2.34 -5.97
C LEU A 297 20.07 -1.77 -7.02
N ILE A 298 21.16 -1.13 -6.60
CA ILE A 298 22.13 -0.50 -7.51
C ILE A 298 22.75 -1.53 -8.46
N GLU A 299 23.17 -2.69 -7.94
CA GLU A 299 23.84 -3.74 -8.73
C GLU A 299 22.92 -4.44 -9.72
N ARG A 300 21.60 -4.42 -9.48
CA ARG A 300 20.60 -5.07 -10.35
C ARG A 300 19.87 -4.10 -11.27
N GLN A 301 20.23 -2.82 -11.22
CA GLN A 301 19.75 -1.84 -12.15
C GLN A 301 20.43 -2.07 -13.51
N SER A 302 19.62 -2.10 -14.57
CA SER A 302 20.12 -2.13 -15.95
C SER A 302 19.28 -1.18 -16.79
N SER A 303 19.93 -0.28 -17.53
CA SER A 303 19.26 0.70 -18.41
C SER A 303 18.13 1.50 -17.74
N GLY A 304 18.25 1.83 -16.45
CA GLY A 304 17.24 2.60 -15.73
C GLY A 304 16.05 1.79 -15.20
N THR A 305 16.08 0.45 -15.33
CA THR A 305 15.04 -0.45 -14.83
C THR A 305 15.63 -1.59 -13.99
N TRP A 306 14.73 -2.35 -13.37
CA TRP A 306 15.00 -3.60 -12.67
C TRP A 306 14.19 -4.70 -13.35
N GLU A 307 14.74 -5.91 -13.41
CA GLU A 307 13.96 -7.08 -13.81
C GLU A 307 13.26 -7.69 -12.59
N GLU A 308 11.96 -7.94 -12.73
CA GLU A 308 11.12 -8.50 -11.67
C GLU A 308 10.09 -9.44 -12.31
N ALA A 309 10.39 -10.74 -12.37
CA ALA A 309 9.46 -11.73 -12.92
C ALA A 309 8.35 -12.11 -11.91
N GLU A 310 8.60 -11.82 -10.63
CA GLU A 310 7.80 -12.29 -9.51
C GLU A 310 6.61 -11.37 -9.30
N TYR A 311 5.46 -11.95 -8.97
CA TYR A 311 4.26 -11.17 -8.67
C TYR A 311 4.38 -10.65 -7.23
N THR A 312 4.21 -9.35 -7.09
CA THR A 312 4.29 -8.65 -5.80
C THR A 312 2.97 -8.00 -5.39
N GLY A 313 1.94 -8.08 -6.24
CA GLY A 313 0.57 -7.67 -5.93
C GLY A 313 -0.40 -8.83 -5.72
N THR A 314 -1.47 -8.55 -4.99
CA THR A 314 -2.52 -9.52 -4.63
C THR A 314 -3.88 -8.88 -4.85
N GLY A 315 -4.75 -9.53 -5.64
CA GLY A 315 -6.16 -9.15 -5.67
C GLY A 315 -6.91 -9.73 -4.48
N PHE A 316 -6.72 -11.03 -4.22
CA PHE A 316 -7.35 -11.75 -3.11
C PHE A 316 -6.38 -12.79 -2.51
N PRO A 317 -6.09 -12.76 -1.18
CA PRO A 317 -5.30 -13.79 -0.50
C PRO A 317 -5.90 -15.18 -0.55
N GLY A 318 -7.23 -15.28 -0.74
CA GLY A 318 -7.93 -16.52 -1.05
C GLY A 318 -8.59 -17.20 0.14
N TYR A 319 -8.80 -16.50 1.27
CA TYR A 319 -9.38 -17.10 2.48
C TYR A 319 -10.92 -17.12 2.50
N GLY A 320 -11.57 -16.51 1.52
CA GLY A 320 -13.03 -16.45 1.40
C GLY A 320 -13.71 -15.47 2.36
N VAL A 321 -12.98 -14.75 3.21
CA VAL A 321 -13.53 -13.89 4.27
C VAL A 321 -13.07 -12.43 4.26
N GLY A 322 -12.23 -12.06 3.31
CA GLY A 322 -11.74 -10.70 3.04
C GLY A 322 -10.64 -10.20 3.97
N ALA A 323 -10.47 -10.81 5.14
CA ALA A 323 -9.56 -10.37 6.19
C ALA A 323 -8.33 -11.28 6.31
N THR A 324 -7.29 -10.77 6.98
CA THR A 324 -6.17 -11.56 7.47
C THR A 324 -6.66 -12.77 8.25
N ILE A 325 -6.14 -13.94 7.90
CA ILE A 325 -6.33 -15.17 8.66
C ILE A 325 -5.04 -15.52 9.38
N LYS A 326 -5.11 -15.57 10.70
CA LYS A 326 -4.01 -16.10 11.53
C LYS A 326 -4.01 -17.62 11.41
N LEU A 327 -3.12 -18.16 10.57
CA LEU A 327 -3.05 -19.60 10.29
C LEU A 327 -2.67 -20.46 11.51
N GLY A 328 -2.08 -19.87 12.54
CA GLY A 328 -1.82 -20.52 13.83
C GLY A 328 -2.99 -20.49 14.83
N ASP A 329 -4.15 -19.93 14.45
CA ASP A 329 -5.29 -19.78 15.36
C ASP A 329 -5.95 -21.14 15.68
N PRO A 330 -6.12 -21.52 16.96
CA PRO A 330 -6.80 -22.77 17.34
C PRO A 330 -8.23 -22.89 16.81
N LEU A 331 -8.89 -21.77 16.52
CA LEU A 331 -10.26 -21.70 15.99
C LEU A 331 -10.28 -21.58 14.45
N LEU A 332 -9.16 -21.84 13.76
CA LEU A 332 -9.05 -21.70 12.31
C LEU A 332 -10.10 -22.54 11.57
N ALA A 333 -10.30 -23.81 11.97
CA ALA A 333 -11.28 -24.70 11.34
C ALA A 333 -12.74 -24.26 11.55
N GLU A 334 -13.03 -23.52 12.62
CA GLU A 334 -14.36 -22.92 12.81
C GLU A 334 -14.55 -21.68 11.90
N ARG A 335 -13.45 -20.97 11.65
CA ARG A 335 -13.43 -19.77 10.79
C ARG A 335 -13.45 -20.12 9.31
N LEU A 336 -12.70 -21.15 8.90
CA LEU A 336 -12.62 -21.68 7.54
C LEU A 336 -13.34 -23.03 7.46
N LYS A 337 -14.50 -23.07 6.81
CA LYS A 337 -15.28 -24.32 6.64
C LYS A 337 -14.64 -25.29 5.64
N GLN A 338 -13.81 -24.76 4.75
CA GLN A 338 -12.96 -25.48 3.81
C GLN A 338 -11.55 -25.10 4.24
N GLY A 339 -10.70 -26.05 4.63
CA GLY A 339 -9.41 -25.75 5.24
C GLY A 339 -8.52 -24.83 4.37
N PRO A 340 -7.45 -24.26 4.95
CA PRO A 340 -6.58 -23.32 4.22
C PRO A 340 -6.01 -23.93 2.93
N GLU A 341 -5.84 -25.25 2.83
CA GLU A 341 -5.39 -25.95 1.62
C GLU A 341 -6.27 -25.73 0.37
N LEU A 342 -7.50 -25.24 0.54
CA LEU A 342 -8.43 -24.93 -0.55
C LEU A 342 -8.52 -23.44 -0.88
N SER A 343 -7.71 -22.57 -0.24
CA SER A 343 -7.69 -21.14 -0.54
C SER A 343 -7.34 -20.88 -2.01
N ARG A 344 -8.17 -20.11 -2.69
CA ARG A 344 -8.03 -19.79 -4.12
C ARG A 344 -7.67 -18.33 -4.27
N ALA A 345 -6.38 -18.08 -4.19
CA ALA A 345 -5.82 -16.74 -4.23
C ALA A 345 -5.72 -16.22 -5.68
N PHE A 346 -5.84 -14.90 -5.85
CA PHE A 346 -5.69 -14.23 -7.13
C PHE A 346 -4.54 -13.22 -7.02
N MET A 347 -3.46 -13.48 -7.76
CA MET A 347 -2.25 -12.65 -7.74
C MET A 347 -2.22 -11.72 -8.94
N ILE A 348 -1.69 -10.52 -8.73
CA ILE A 348 -1.64 -9.47 -9.75
C ILE A 348 -0.18 -9.02 -9.90
N ASN A 349 0.23 -8.81 -11.15
CA ASN A 349 1.51 -8.22 -11.46
C ASN A 349 1.35 -6.73 -11.72
N TYR A 350 1.86 -5.91 -10.80
CA TYR A 350 2.03 -4.48 -11.02
C TYR A 350 3.38 -4.23 -11.68
N ASN A 351 3.38 -4.15 -13.01
CA ASN A 351 4.62 -4.04 -13.78
C ASN A 351 5.50 -2.85 -13.36
N LEU A 352 4.89 -1.76 -12.90
CA LEU A 352 5.62 -0.53 -12.56
C LEU A 352 6.21 -0.49 -11.14
N TYR A 353 5.86 -1.44 -10.27
CA TYR A 353 6.37 -1.50 -8.88
C TYR A 353 7.90 -1.56 -8.83
N ARG A 354 8.49 -2.27 -9.80
CA ARG A 354 9.94 -2.40 -9.96
C ARG A 354 10.68 -1.10 -10.28
N HIS A 355 9.98 -0.01 -10.59
CA HIS A 355 10.60 1.28 -10.92
C HIS A 355 10.46 2.28 -9.78
N TYR A 356 9.22 2.65 -9.43
CA TYR A 356 9.02 3.75 -8.50
C TYR A 356 9.35 3.37 -7.05
N PHE A 357 9.19 2.11 -6.63
CA PHE A 357 9.54 1.74 -5.26
C PHE A 357 11.07 1.78 -5.02
N PRO A 358 11.92 1.20 -5.89
CA PRO A 358 13.37 1.40 -5.78
C PRO A 358 13.78 2.88 -5.77
N LEU A 359 13.17 3.71 -6.63
CA LEU A 359 13.41 5.15 -6.64
C LEU A 359 13.02 5.80 -5.30
N MET A 360 11.82 5.53 -4.78
CA MET A 360 11.38 6.02 -3.47
C MET A 360 12.36 5.62 -2.36
N ALA A 361 12.72 4.34 -2.27
CA ALA A 361 13.61 3.85 -1.22
C ALA A 361 15.00 4.52 -1.27
N MET A 362 15.61 4.60 -2.45
CA MET A 362 16.90 5.27 -2.64
C MET A 362 16.81 6.79 -2.39
N GLY A 363 15.73 7.43 -2.85
CA GLY A 363 15.47 8.85 -2.64
C GLY A 363 15.29 9.20 -1.17
N ARG A 364 14.44 8.44 -0.45
CA ARG A 364 14.25 8.56 1.00
C ARG A 364 15.55 8.39 1.77
N TRP A 365 16.37 7.40 1.41
CA TRP A 365 17.69 7.25 2.02
C TRP A 365 18.60 8.46 1.78
N ARG A 366 18.67 8.95 0.54
CA ARG A 366 19.47 10.14 0.21
C ARG A 366 19.05 11.35 1.05
N ARG A 367 17.74 11.56 1.23
CA ARG A 367 17.19 12.64 2.08
C ARG A 367 17.56 12.45 3.55
N SER A 368 17.47 11.22 4.08
CA SER A 368 17.80 10.95 5.49
C SER A 368 19.28 11.20 5.81
N GLN A 369 20.19 11.05 4.83
CA GLN A 369 21.60 11.40 5.00
C GLN A 369 21.85 12.91 4.99
N ALA A 370 21.14 13.67 4.15
CA ALA A 370 21.30 15.12 4.07
C ALA A 370 20.94 15.81 5.40
N GLY A 371 19.89 15.35 6.08
CA GLY A 371 19.49 15.86 7.40
C GLY A 371 20.45 15.53 8.55
N ARG A 372 21.40 14.59 8.35
CA ARG A 372 22.42 14.20 9.35
C ARG A 372 23.75 14.95 9.20
N SER A 373 23.89 15.76 8.15
CA SER A 373 25.14 16.47 7.81
C SER A 373 25.19 17.91 8.35
N GLY A 374 24.28 18.27 9.26
CA GLY A 374 24.12 19.61 9.84
C GLY A 374 24.41 19.67 11.33
#